data_AF-A0A7D5ZPE9-F1
#
_entry.id   AF-A0A7D5ZPE9-F1
#
_cell.length_a   1.000
_cell.length_b   1.000
_cell.length_c   1.000
_cell.angle_alpha   90.00
_cell.angle_beta   90.00
_cell.angle_gamma   90.00
#
_symmetry.space_group_name_H-M   'P 1'
#
loop_
_entity.id
_entity.type
_entity.pdbx_description
1 polymer ?
#
loop_
_entity_poly.entity_id
_entity_poly.type
_entity_poly.pdbx_seq_one_letter_code
_entity_poly.pdbx_strand_id
1 'polypeptide(L)'
;MVESRLGFVKAALDHLAHAHYNNVTRLARDVASFVSALEDTENGKLPEKYRKSDLKPVSHVTILRNSEYRRLLEAFLSKGLSNEVAEQKPFIDVEELLIRIKSLESQNKILKNKILNGSLEAQDYSEDDRFDAERQLFLALDFVISLVGKMQDKAPGCFYNATPDNDPKEKGPGFWGPYGLVESYEEMQKFEKVSSSLKIWRKNSLLD
;
A
#
# COMPACT_ATOMS: atom_id res chain seq x y z
N MET A 1 7.66 6.41 -43.74
CA MET A 1 6.28 6.55 -43.20
C MET A 1 5.64 5.21 -42.83
N VAL A 2 5.87 4.13 -43.59
CA VAL A 2 5.35 2.77 -43.26
C VAL A 2 6.12 2.11 -42.11
N GLU A 3 7.44 2.31 -42.02
CA GLU A 3 8.27 1.74 -40.94
C GLU A 3 7.95 2.30 -39.54
N SER A 4 7.67 3.61 -39.44
CA SER A 4 7.27 4.25 -38.17
C SER A 4 5.95 3.67 -37.64
N ARG A 5 5.01 3.40 -38.55
CA ARG A 5 3.68 2.85 -38.21
C ARG A 5 3.75 1.37 -37.81
N LEU A 6 4.65 0.59 -38.41
CA LEU A 6 4.94 -0.77 -37.95
C LEU A 6 5.49 -0.79 -36.52
N GLY A 7 6.34 0.18 -36.17
CA GLY A 7 6.81 0.39 -34.79
C GLY A 7 5.66 0.66 -33.83
N PHE A 8 4.71 1.55 -34.19
CA PHE A 8 3.53 1.82 -33.37
C PHE A 8 2.60 0.62 -33.23
N VAL A 9 2.44 -0.20 -34.28
CA VAL A 9 1.64 -1.43 -34.20
C VAL A 9 2.27 -2.44 -33.24
N LYS A 10 3.60 -2.58 -33.23
CA LYS A 10 4.28 -3.46 -32.26
C LYS A 10 4.13 -2.94 -30.83
N ALA A 11 4.36 -1.64 -30.62
CA ALA A 11 4.16 -1.03 -29.30
C ALA A 11 2.71 -1.15 -28.80
N ALA A 12 1.73 -1.05 -29.70
CA ALA A 12 0.32 -1.28 -29.39
C ALA A 12 0.07 -2.74 -28.97
N LEU A 13 0.66 -3.71 -29.68
CA LEU A 13 0.56 -5.12 -29.34
C LEU A 13 1.21 -5.46 -27.99
N ASP A 14 2.37 -4.87 -27.68
CA ASP A 14 3.03 -5.04 -26.39
C ASP A 14 2.18 -4.47 -25.24
N HIS A 15 1.53 -3.32 -25.45
CA HIS A 15 0.61 -2.75 -24.45
C HIS A 15 -0.65 -3.60 -24.26
N LEU A 16 -1.10 -4.26 -25.32
CA LEU A 16 -2.27 -5.14 -25.31
C LEU A 16 -1.93 -6.60 -24.95
N ALA A 17 -0.67 -6.90 -24.57
CA ALA A 17 -0.18 -8.25 -24.26
C ALA A 17 -0.99 -9.00 -23.20
N HIS A 18 -1.62 -8.28 -22.27
CA HIS A 18 -2.41 -8.87 -21.18
C HIS A 18 -3.93 -8.94 -21.48
N ALA A 19 -4.37 -8.41 -22.62
CA ALA A 19 -5.78 -8.40 -23.00
C ALA A 19 -6.14 -9.64 -23.83
N HIS A 20 -7.22 -10.32 -23.44
CA HIS A 20 -7.69 -11.51 -24.15
C HIS A 20 -8.59 -11.14 -25.33
N TYR A 21 -8.22 -11.58 -26.53
CA TYR A 21 -8.95 -11.29 -27.76
C TYR A 21 -9.38 -12.57 -28.46
N ASN A 22 -10.69 -12.70 -28.72
CA ASN A 22 -11.26 -13.90 -29.35
C ASN A 22 -11.25 -13.81 -30.89
N ASN A 23 -10.92 -12.65 -31.47
CA ASN A 23 -10.94 -12.42 -32.92
C ASN A 23 -9.99 -11.27 -33.31
N VAL A 24 -9.26 -11.47 -34.41
CA VAL A 24 -8.37 -10.50 -35.10
C VAL A 24 -9.04 -9.13 -35.30
N THR A 25 -10.34 -9.10 -35.59
CA THR A 25 -11.07 -7.86 -35.87
C THR A 25 -11.22 -6.97 -34.63
N ARG A 26 -11.40 -7.57 -33.44
CA ARG A 26 -11.46 -6.82 -32.18
C ARG A 26 -10.08 -6.29 -31.82
N LEU A 27 -9.05 -7.14 -31.91
CA LEU A 27 -7.66 -6.75 -31.70
C LEU A 27 -7.26 -5.60 -32.65
N ALA A 28 -7.61 -5.70 -33.93
CA ALA A 28 -7.31 -4.66 -34.92
C ALA A 28 -7.99 -3.32 -34.62
N ARG A 29 -9.15 -3.32 -33.96
CA ARG A 29 -9.85 -2.09 -33.55
C ARG A 29 -9.10 -1.39 -32.43
N ASP A 30 -8.68 -2.13 -31.43
CA ASP A 30 -7.98 -1.58 -30.27
C ASP A 30 -6.57 -1.15 -30.65
N VAL A 31 -5.88 -1.94 -31.47
CA VAL A 31 -4.58 -1.56 -32.05
C VAL A 31 -4.73 -0.29 -32.91
N ALA A 32 -5.78 -0.15 -33.71
CA ALA A 32 -6.01 1.06 -34.50
C ALA A 32 -6.24 2.31 -33.65
N SER A 33 -7.01 2.17 -32.56
CA SER A 33 -7.20 3.24 -31.58
C SER A 33 -5.88 3.65 -30.94
N PHE A 34 -5.09 2.68 -30.49
CA PHE A 34 -3.81 2.92 -29.83
C PHE A 34 -2.76 3.54 -30.76
N VAL A 35 -2.66 3.04 -32.00
CA VAL A 35 -1.78 3.61 -33.02
C VAL A 35 -2.17 5.05 -33.34
N SER A 36 -3.47 5.36 -33.40
CA SER A 36 -3.93 6.75 -33.61
C SER A 36 -3.49 7.66 -32.46
N ALA A 37 -3.65 7.21 -31.21
CA ALA A 37 -3.21 7.97 -30.03
C ALA A 37 -1.69 8.18 -30.01
N LEU A 38 -0.90 7.18 -30.42
CA LEU A 38 0.55 7.31 -30.53
C LEU A 38 0.96 8.29 -31.63
N GLU A 39 0.31 8.22 -32.80
CA GLU A 39 0.57 9.17 -33.90
C GLU A 39 0.21 10.60 -33.51
N ASP A 40 -0.89 10.81 -32.79
CA ASP A 40 -1.29 12.12 -32.27
C ASP A 40 -0.29 12.65 -31.23
N THR A 41 0.17 11.79 -30.33
CA THR A 41 1.17 12.14 -29.31
C THR A 41 2.51 12.54 -29.95
N GLU A 42 2.98 11.77 -30.93
CA GLU A 42 4.21 12.08 -31.66
C GLU A 42 4.07 13.35 -32.51
N ASN A 43 2.91 13.58 -33.12
CA ASN A 43 2.63 14.81 -33.86
C ASN A 43 2.62 16.04 -32.91
N GLY A 44 2.12 15.91 -31.68
CA GLY A 44 2.14 16.98 -30.68
C GLY A 44 3.56 17.39 -30.24
N LYS A 45 4.51 16.45 -30.24
CA LYS A 45 5.92 16.69 -29.88
C LYS A 45 6.69 17.46 -30.96
N LEU A 46 6.20 17.50 -32.20
CA LEU A 46 6.87 18.22 -33.28
C LEU A 46 6.71 19.74 -33.10
N PRO A 47 7.70 20.55 -33.53
CA PRO A 47 7.57 22.00 -33.60
C PRO A 47 6.36 22.38 -34.46
N GLU A 48 5.69 23.48 -34.12
CA GLU A 48 4.39 23.88 -34.70
C GLU A 48 4.38 23.94 -36.24
N LYS A 49 5.52 24.26 -36.86
CA LYS A 49 5.72 24.27 -38.33
C LYS A 49 5.64 22.90 -39.00
N TYR A 50 5.86 21.82 -38.26
CA TYR A 50 5.86 20.44 -38.78
C TYR A 50 4.67 19.61 -38.29
N ARG A 51 3.81 20.19 -37.46
CA ARG A 51 2.59 19.51 -37.00
C ARG A 51 1.61 19.39 -38.17
N LYS A 52 1.06 18.20 -38.34
CA LYS A 52 -0.08 18.00 -39.25
C LYS A 52 -1.35 18.40 -38.50
N SER A 53 -2.05 19.41 -38.98
CA SER A 53 -3.32 19.87 -38.40
C SER A 53 -4.43 18.83 -38.54
N ASP A 54 -4.40 18.01 -39.60
CA ASP A 54 -5.44 17.05 -39.94
C ASP A 54 -4.92 15.60 -39.91
N LEU A 55 -4.49 15.14 -38.73
CA LEU A 55 -4.13 13.72 -38.58
C LEU A 55 -5.40 12.88 -38.51
N LYS A 56 -5.64 12.07 -39.54
CA LYS A 56 -6.82 11.19 -39.58
C LYS A 56 -6.55 9.94 -38.74
N PRO A 57 -7.51 9.52 -37.89
CA PRO A 57 -7.35 8.32 -37.10
C PRO A 57 -7.18 7.10 -38.01
N VAL A 58 -6.32 6.18 -37.59
CA VAL A 58 -6.09 4.93 -38.28
C VAL A 58 -7.34 4.06 -38.14
N SER A 59 -7.87 3.58 -39.25
CA SER A 59 -9.00 2.64 -39.24
C SER A 59 -8.49 1.20 -39.09
N HIS A 60 -9.18 0.41 -38.28
CA HIS A 60 -8.97 -1.03 -38.15
C HIS A 60 -9.02 -1.77 -39.50
N VAL A 61 -9.83 -1.27 -40.45
CA VAL A 61 -9.89 -1.82 -41.82
C VAL A 61 -8.57 -1.63 -42.54
N THR A 62 -7.90 -0.49 -42.33
CA THR A 62 -6.58 -0.20 -42.92
C THR A 62 -5.51 -1.14 -42.35
N ILE A 63 -5.60 -1.48 -41.06
CA ILE A 63 -4.71 -2.45 -40.43
C ILE A 63 -4.93 -3.86 -40.99
N LEU A 64 -6.19 -4.29 -41.12
CA LEU A 64 -6.54 -5.62 -41.63
C LEU A 64 -6.24 -5.81 -43.13
N ARG A 65 -6.24 -4.73 -43.92
CA ARG A 65 -5.91 -4.76 -45.36
C ARG A 65 -4.41 -4.91 -45.63
N ASN A 66 -3.56 -4.51 -44.69
CA ASN A 66 -2.11 -4.64 -44.84
C ASN A 66 -1.66 -6.03 -44.36
N SER A 67 -1.01 -6.79 -45.26
CA SER A 67 -0.57 -8.16 -44.98
C SER A 67 0.45 -8.25 -43.84
N GLU A 68 1.35 -7.27 -43.70
CA GLU A 68 2.36 -7.27 -42.64
C GLU A 68 1.75 -7.03 -41.27
N TYR A 69 0.83 -6.06 -41.16
CA TYR A 69 0.14 -5.80 -39.88
C TYR A 69 -0.79 -6.96 -39.51
N ARG A 70 -1.49 -7.53 -40.50
CA ARG A 70 -2.33 -8.70 -40.28
C ARG A 70 -1.53 -9.90 -39.78
N ARG A 71 -0.35 -10.15 -40.35
CA ARG A 71 0.55 -11.22 -39.88
C ARG A 71 0.98 -11.01 -38.43
N LEU A 72 1.25 -9.78 -38.01
CA LEU A 72 1.58 -9.47 -36.60
C LEU A 72 0.41 -9.71 -35.65
N LEU A 73 -0.81 -9.31 -36.05
CA LEU A 73 -2.02 -9.54 -35.25
C LEU A 73 -2.33 -11.04 -35.11
N GLU A 74 -2.22 -11.80 -36.20
CA GLU A 74 -2.43 -13.25 -36.21
C GLU A 74 -1.35 -13.95 -35.36
N ALA A 75 -0.07 -13.57 -35.49
CA ALA A 75 1.00 -14.10 -34.65
C ALA A 75 0.78 -13.81 -33.15
N PHE A 76 0.25 -12.62 -32.81
CA PHE A 76 -0.09 -12.27 -31.43
C PHE A 76 -1.23 -13.16 -30.90
N LEU A 77 -2.28 -13.39 -31.69
CA LEU A 77 -3.38 -14.28 -31.30
C LEU A 77 -2.94 -15.73 -31.18
N SER A 78 -2.10 -16.22 -32.09
CA SER A 78 -1.53 -17.57 -32.02
C SER A 78 -0.62 -17.78 -30.81
N LYS A 79 0.09 -16.74 -30.35
CA LYS A 79 0.83 -16.78 -29.08
C LYS A 79 -0.09 -16.87 -27.86
N GLY A 80 -1.23 -16.17 -27.89
CA GLY A 80 -2.28 -16.33 -26.86
C GLY A 80 -2.85 -17.75 -26.81
N LEU A 81 -3.10 -18.35 -27.97
CA LEU A 81 -3.58 -19.74 -28.11
C LEU A 81 -2.54 -20.81 -27.72
N SER A 82 -1.25 -20.52 -27.86
CA SER A 82 -0.18 -21.46 -27.46
C SER A 82 0.04 -21.50 -25.94
N ASN A 83 -0.49 -20.52 -25.21
CA ASN A 83 -0.53 -20.50 -23.75
C ASN A 83 -1.81 -21.16 -23.18
N GLU A 84 -2.66 -21.76 -24.01
CA GLU A 84 -3.89 -22.45 -23.56
C GLU A 84 -3.64 -23.91 -23.10
N VAL A 85 -2.39 -24.34 -22.93
CA VAL A 85 -2.03 -25.61 -22.28
C VAL A 85 -1.23 -25.37 -20.99
N ALA A 86 -1.78 -24.52 -20.12
CA ALA A 86 -1.46 -24.36 -18.69
C ALA A 86 -2.33 -23.16 -18.24
N GLU A 87 -3.39 -23.27 -17.45
CA GLU A 87 -3.64 -24.12 -16.31
C GLU A 87 -5.16 -24.31 -16.20
N GLN A 88 -5.59 -25.50 -15.81
CA GLN A 88 -6.81 -25.60 -15.02
C GLN A 88 -6.66 -24.56 -13.91
N LYS A 89 -7.51 -23.52 -13.93
CA LYS A 89 -7.58 -22.49 -12.90
C LYS A 89 -7.38 -23.21 -11.56
N PRO A 90 -6.24 -23.05 -10.86
CA PRO A 90 -6.08 -23.71 -9.58
C PRO A 90 -7.24 -23.23 -8.74
N PHE A 91 -7.74 -24.08 -7.85
CA PHE A 91 -8.66 -23.65 -6.81
C PHE A 91 -8.03 -22.42 -6.15
N ILE A 92 -8.46 -21.24 -6.59
CA ILE A 92 -7.88 -19.98 -6.15
C ILE A 92 -8.25 -19.93 -4.69
N ASP A 93 -7.26 -20.12 -3.83
CA ASP A 93 -7.46 -20.04 -2.41
C ASP A 93 -7.92 -18.61 -2.12
N VAL A 94 -9.23 -18.47 -1.95
CA VAL A 94 -9.90 -17.20 -1.68
C VAL A 94 -9.27 -16.59 -0.43
N GLU A 95 -8.78 -17.43 0.49
CA GLU A 95 -8.11 -17.01 1.70
C GLU A 95 -6.73 -16.40 1.40
N GLU A 96 -5.93 -17.02 0.51
CA GLU A 96 -4.65 -16.45 0.07
C GLU A 96 -4.85 -15.10 -0.63
N LEU A 97 -5.83 -14.99 -1.52
CA LEU A 97 -6.16 -13.72 -2.17
C LEU A 97 -6.64 -12.68 -1.17
N LEU A 98 -7.45 -13.07 -0.19
CA LEU A 98 -7.96 -12.17 0.85
C LEU A 98 -6.82 -11.68 1.75
N ILE A 99 -5.87 -12.55 2.09
CA ILE A 99 -4.62 -12.19 2.79
C ILE A 99 -3.81 -11.22 1.93
N ARG A 100 -3.70 -11.47 0.62
CA ARG A 100 -2.96 -10.59 -0.28
C ARG A 100 -3.60 -9.23 -0.42
N ILE A 101 -4.94 -9.17 -0.51
CA ILE A 101 -5.70 -7.91 -0.54
C ILE A 101 -5.49 -7.13 0.76
N LYS A 102 -5.64 -7.77 1.93
CA LYS A 102 -5.39 -7.13 3.22
C LYS A 102 -3.95 -6.63 3.36
N SER A 103 -2.99 -7.39 2.86
CA SER A 103 -1.57 -7.01 2.82
C SER A 103 -1.35 -5.76 1.95
N LEU A 104 -1.94 -5.74 0.75
CA LEU A 104 -1.87 -4.60 -0.17
C LEU A 104 -2.61 -3.36 0.36
N GLU A 105 -3.73 -3.53 1.06
CA GLU A 105 -4.45 -2.45 1.74
C GLU A 105 -3.61 -1.85 2.88
N SER A 106 -2.95 -2.69 3.67
CA SER A 106 -2.02 -2.26 4.71
C SER A 106 -0.84 -1.45 4.12
N GLN A 107 -0.23 -1.97 3.04
CA GLN A 107 0.84 -1.26 2.33
C GLN A 107 0.36 0.09 1.77
N ASN A 108 -0.83 0.14 1.18
CA ASN A 108 -1.44 1.39 0.72
C ASN A 108 -1.67 2.39 1.86
N LYS A 109 -2.13 1.92 3.02
CA LYS A 109 -2.32 2.78 4.19
C LYS A 109 -1.00 3.35 4.69
N ILE A 110 0.05 2.53 4.74
CA ILE A 110 1.41 2.97 5.09
C ILE A 110 1.91 3.99 4.08
N LEU A 111 1.77 3.74 2.78
CA LEU A 111 2.20 4.67 1.73
C LEU A 111 1.41 5.99 1.77
N LYS A 112 0.10 5.94 1.98
CA LYS A 112 -0.73 7.13 2.17
C LYS A 112 -0.28 7.94 3.38
N ASN A 113 0.00 7.28 4.51
CA ASN A 113 0.54 7.95 5.69
C ASN A 113 1.95 8.50 5.44
N LYS A 114 2.81 7.79 4.71
CA LYS A 114 4.13 8.28 4.29
C LYS A 114 4.03 9.51 3.39
N ILE A 115 3.05 9.57 2.49
CA ILE A 115 2.82 10.73 1.62
C ILE A 115 2.21 11.89 2.40
N LEU A 116 1.22 11.64 3.25
CA LEU A 116 0.61 12.66 4.12
C LEU A 116 1.62 13.26 5.09
N ASN A 117 2.44 12.41 5.72
CA ASN A 117 3.48 12.86 6.66
C ASN A 117 4.68 13.45 5.90
N GLY A 118 5.08 12.87 4.76
CA GLY A 118 6.16 13.38 3.91
C GLY A 118 5.81 14.69 3.20
N SER A 119 4.54 15.02 3.03
CA SER A 119 4.11 16.33 2.54
C SER A 119 4.12 17.42 3.62
N LEU A 120 4.25 17.05 4.89
CA LEU A 120 4.42 17.96 6.04
C LEU A 120 5.88 18.01 6.52
N GLU A 121 6.70 17.00 6.18
CA GLU A 121 8.10 16.86 6.60
C GLU A 121 9.06 17.01 5.42
N ALA A 122 9.26 18.24 4.95
CA ALA A 122 10.52 18.62 4.29
C ALA A 122 11.61 18.90 5.35
N GLN A 123 11.75 18.00 6.32
CA GLN A 123 12.90 17.91 7.21
C GLN A 123 13.38 16.48 7.16
N ASP A 124 14.54 16.33 6.55
CA ASP A 124 15.34 15.13 6.46
C ASP A 124 15.75 14.72 7.88
N TYR A 125 14.90 13.94 8.56
CA TYR A 125 15.30 13.20 9.74
C TYR A 125 15.78 11.85 9.24
N SER A 126 17.07 11.58 9.45
CA SER A 126 17.69 10.31 9.10
C SER A 126 16.95 9.15 9.79
N GLU A 127 16.98 7.94 9.23
CA GLU A 127 16.39 6.76 9.90
C GLU A 127 16.97 6.56 11.32
N ASP A 128 18.19 7.05 11.57
CA ASP A 128 18.87 7.10 12.87
C ASP A 128 18.14 8.02 13.87
N ASP A 129 17.71 9.21 13.42
CA ASP A 129 16.96 10.17 14.25
C ASP A 129 15.59 9.63 14.68
N ARG A 130 14.95 8.81 13.83
CA ARG A 130 13.66 8.16 14.17
C ARG A 130 13.83 7.05 15.19
N PHE A 131 14.88 6.25 15.05
CA PHE A 131 15.21 5.19 16.02
C PHE A 131 15.56 5.80 17.39
N ASP A 132 16.29 6.91 17.40
CA ASP A 132 16.62 7.65 18.62
C ASP A 132 15.39 8.32 19.26
N ALA A 133 14.50 8.92 18.46
CA ALA A 133 13.26 9.52 18.97
C ALA A 133 12.32 8.46 19.59
N GLU A 134 12.18 7.30 18.95
CA GLU A 134 11.38 6.19 19.46
C GLU A 134 11.98 5.64 20.76
N ARG A 135 13.29 5.43 20.80
CA ARG A 135 14.00 5.00 22.02
C ARG A 135 13.83 6.01 23.16
N GLN A 136 13.94 7.32 22.88
CA GLN A 136 13.71 8.36 23.87
C GLN A 136 12.27 8.35 24.41
N LEU A 137 11.28 8.12 23.55
CA LEU A 137 9.88 7.99 23.97
C LEU A 137 9.67 6.80 24.91
N PHE A 138 10.24 5.64 24.60
CA PHE A 138 10.18 4.46 25.47
C PHE A 138 10.89 4.68 26.81
N LEU A 139 12.03 5.37 26.82
CA LEU A 139 12.72 5.75 28.06
C LEU A 139 11.89 6.73 28.91
N ALA A 140 11.23 7.70 28.29
CA ALA A 140 10.33 8.62 28.98
C ALA A 140 9.11 7.90 29.57
N LEU A 141 8.52 6.95 28.83
CA LEU A 141 7.43 6.11 29.32
C LEU A 141 7.86 5.21 30.49
N ASP A 142 9.06 4.61 30.44
CA ASP A 142 9.63 3.85 31.56
C ASP A 142 9.77 4.72 32.80
N PHE A 143 10.27 5.94 32.63
CA PHE A 143 10.41 6.90 33.71
C PHE A 143 9.05 7.20 34.37
N VAL A 144 8.03 7.54 33.58
CA VAL A 144 6.68 7.86 34.09
C VAL A 144 6.08 6.66 34.83
N ILE A 145 6.16 5.45 34.27
CA ILE A 145 5.64 4.23 34.91
C ILE A 145 6.40 3.97 36.23
N SER A 146 7.72 4.12 36.23
CA SER A 146 8.53 3.95 37.43
C SER A 146 8.24 5.01 38.51
N LEU A 147 7.92 6.24 38.09
CA LEU A 147 7.57 7.33 38.98
C LEU A 147 6.24 7.04 39.68
N VAL A 148 5.22 6.61 38.92
CA VAL A 148 3.92 6.21 39.47
C VAL A 148 4.08 5.04 40.45
N GLY A 149 4.87 4.03 40.10
CA GLY A 149 5.17 2.92 41.01
C GLY A 149 5.85 3.40 42.31
N LYS A 150 6.87 4.26 42.21
CA LYS A 150 7.55 4.85 43.38
C LYS A 150 6.60 5.71 44.22
N MET A 151 5.66 6.41 43.62
CA MET A 151 4.64 7.18 44.35
C MET A 151 3.72 6.27 45.15
N GLN A 152 3.29 5.14 44.58
CA GLN A 152 2.50 4.13 45.29
C GLN A 152 3.29 3.50 46.44
N ASP A 153 4.58 3.18 46.21
CA ASP A 153 5.45 2.57 47.22
C ASP A 153 5.78 3.52 48.38
N LYS A 154 6.02 4.81 48.09
CA LYS A 154 6.44 5.81 49.08
C LYS A 154 5.28 6.46 49.83
N ALA A 155 4.06 6.38 49.31
CA ALA A 155 2.85 6.88 49.97
C ALA A 155 1.80 5.77 50.11
N PRO A 156 2.10 4.71 50.88
CA PRO A 156 1.19 3.59 51.04
C PRO A 156 -0.15 4.06 51.63
N GLY A 157 -1.24 3.71 50.96
CA GLY A 157 -2.61 4.07 51.36
C GLY A 157 -3.16 5.37 50.78
N CYS A 158 -2.30 6.24 50.22
CA CYS A 158 -2.72 7.42 49.46
C CYS A 158 -3.16 7.05 48.05
N PHE A 159 -2.42 6.14 47.42
CA PHE A 159 -2.74 5.60 46.10
C PHE A 159 -2.85 4.08 46.20
N TYR A 160 -3.93 3.51 45.66
CA TYR A 160 -4.08 2.05 45.61
C TYR A 160 -4.92 1.62 44.41
N ASN A 161 -4.65 0.39 43.98
CA ASN A 161 -5.32 -0.29 42.89
C ASN A 161 -6.41 -1.20 43.49
N ALA A 162 -7.68 -0.93 43.19
CA ALA A 162 -8.78 -1.81 43.55
C ALA A 162 -9.14 -2.69 42.35
N THR A 163 -9.12 -4.01 42.53
CA THR A 163 -9.58 -4.95 41.51
C THR A 163 -10.99 -5.45 41.86
N PRO A 164 -11.75 -5.99 40.89
CA PRO A 164 -13.07 -6.56 41.15
C PRO A 164 -13.08 -7.63 42.25
N ASP A 165 -11.98 -8.38 42.38
CA ASP A 165 -11.84 -9.48 43.34
C ASP A 165 -11.16 -9.08 44.66
N ASN A 166 -10.59 -7.87 44.72
CA ASN A 166 -9.88 -7.37 45.89
C ASN A 166 -10.04 -5.85 46.00
N ASP A 167 -11.17 -5.45 46.57
CA ASP A 167 -11.45 -4.06 46.91
C ASP A 167 -11.25 -3.84 48.42
N PRO A 168 -10.10 -3.27 48.85
CA PRO A 168 -9.82 -3.08 50.26
C PRO A 168 -10.75 -2.05 50.94
N LYS A 169 -11.58 -1.31 50.20
CA LYS A 169 -12.40 -0.21 50.75
C LYS A 169 -13.84 -0.15 50.22
N GLU A 170 -14.33 -1.19 49.54
CA GLU A 170 -15.67 -1.26 48.92
C GLU A 170 -16.03 -0.03 48.05
N LYS A 171 -15.03 0.60 47.43
CA LYS A 171 -15.22 1.80 46.61
C LYS A 171 -15.49 1.50 45.13
N GLY A 172 -15.38 0.23 44.73
CA GLY A 172 -15.46 -0.22 43.35
C GLY A 172 -14.09 -0.28 42.67
N PRO A 173 -13.96 -1.08 41.60
CA PRO A 173 -12.70 -1.33 40.93
C PRO A 173 -12.17 -0.09 40.22
N GLY A 174 -10.87 0.17 40.32
CA GLY A 174 -10.20 1.33 39.72
C GLY A 174 -8.99 1.83 40.50
N PHE A 175 -8.39 2.92 40.02
CA PHE A 175 -7.22 3.54 40.64
C PHE A 175 -7.68 4.67 41.55
N TRP A 176 -7.41 4.54 42.84
CA TRP A 176 -7.87 5.47 43.86
C TRP A 176 -6.74 6.31 44.40
N GLY A 177 -7.00 7.62 44.52
CA GLY A 177 -6.15 8.59 45.17
C GLY A 177 -6.76 9.13 46.47
N PRO A 178 -6.10 10.10 47.13
CA PRO A 178 -6.56 10.67 48.39
C PRO A 178 -7.94 11.36 48.28
N TYR A 179 -8.23 11.91 47.11
CA TYR A 179 -9.42 12.73 46.85
C TYR A 179 -10.53 12.00 46.08
N GLY A 180 -10.35 10.71 45.74
CA GLY A 180 -11.35 9.94 45.00
C GLY A 180 -10.75 9.06 43.92
N LEU A 181 -11.62 8.58 43.02
CA LEU A 181 -11.23 7.79 41.86
C LEU A 181 -10.39 8.67 40.94
N VAL A 182 -9.15 8.24 40.68
CA VAL A 182 -8.24 8.89 39.74
C VAL A 182 -8.49 8.35 38.35
N GLU A 183 -8.63 7.02 38.23
CA GLU A 183 -8.91 6.38 36.95
C GLU A 183 -9.76 5.10 37.06
N SER A 184 -10.45 4.78 35.98
CA SER A 184 -11.29 3.57 35.90
C SER A 184 -10.47 2.28 35.81
N TYR A 185 -11.09 1.16 36.18
CA TYR A 185 -10.46 -0.16 36.06
C TYR A 185 -10.09 -0.54 34.61
N GLU A 186 -10.88 -0.11 33.63
CA GLU A 186 -10.57 -0.35 32.21
C GLU A 186 -9.30 0.39 31.77
N GLU A 187 -9.13 1.64 32.18
CA GLU A 187 -7.93 2.42 31.90
C GLU A 187 -6.70 1.87 32.64
N MET A 188 -6.89 1.36 33.86
CA MET A 188 -5.84 0.62 34.56
C MET A 188 -5.37 -0.63 33.82
N GLN A 189 -6.30 -1.41 33.23
CA GLN A 189 -5.91 -2.56 32.42
C GLN A 189 -5.12 -2.16 31.18
N LYS A 190 -5.43 -1.01 30.58
CA LYS A 190 -4.62 -0.46 29.47
C LYS A 190 -3.23 -0.06 29.98
N PHE A 191 -3.13 0.57 31.13
CA PHE A 191 -1.86 0.91 31.77
C PHE A 191 -1.01 -0.33 32.07
N GLU A 192 -1.60 -1.41 32.58
CA GLU A 192 -0.90 -2.69 32.81
C GLU A 192 -0.41 -3.34 31.52
N LYS A 193 -1.20 -3.28 30.45
CA LYS A 193 -0.79 -3.75 29.12
C LYS A 193 0.41 -2.96 28.61
N VAL A 194 0.36 -1.63 28.69
CA VAL A 194 1.49 -0.76 28.31
C VAL A 194 2.73 -1.05 29.15
N SER A 195 2.58 -1.19 30.47
CA SER A 195 3.68 -1.54 31.38
C SER A 195 4.30 -2.90 31.05
N SER A 196 3.49 -3.88 30.67
CA SER A 196 3.95 -5.21 30.25
C SER A 196 4.68 -5.17 28.90
N SER A 197 4.13 -4.46 27.92
CA SER A 197 4.78 -4.25 26.61
C SER A 197 6.11 -3.53 26.75
N LEU A 198 6.20 -2.55 27.65
CA LEU A 198 7.42 -1.80 27.92
C LEU A 198 8.50 -2.67 28.59
N LYS A 199 8.13 -3.59 29.50
CA LYS A 199 9.06 -4.57 30.07
C LYS A 199 9.62 -5.53 29.01
N ILE A 200 8.77 -5.96 28.07
CA ILE A 200 9.20 -6.82 26.95
C ILE A 200 10.15 -6.05 26.03
N TRP A 201 9.80 -4.80 25.68
CA TRP A 201 10.66 -3.92 24.89
C TRP A 201 12.03 -3.74 25.56
N ARG A 202 12.06 -3.38 26.86
CA ARG A 202 13.29 -3.22 27.64
C ARG A 202 14.20 -4.44 27.58
N LYS A 203 13.61 -5.64 27.70
CA LYS A 203 14.35 -6.91 27.65
C LYS A 203 14.98 -7.14 26.28
N ASN A 204 14.27 -6.80 25.21
CA ASN A 204 14.75 -6.98 23.84
C ASN A 204 15.78 -5.90 23.46
N SER A 205 15.61 -4.67 23.93
CA SER A 205 16.53 -3.54 23.64
C SER A 205 17.83 -3.55 24.45
N LEU A 206 17.96 -4.43 25.44
CA LEU A 206 19.19 -4.65 26.23
C LEU A 206 20.01 -5.87 25.74
N LEU A 207 19.52 -6.57 24.72
CA LEU A 207 20.16 -7.74 24.11
C LEU A 207 20.87 -7.42 22.78
N ASP A 208 20.75 -6.19 22.28
CA ASP A 208 21.58 -5.58 21.24
C ASP A 208 22.67 -4.71 21.86
#